data_AF-A0A938FRH1-F1
#
_entry.id   AF-A0A938FRH1-F1
#
_cell.length_a   1.000
_cell.length_b   1.000
_cell.length_c   1.000
_cell.angle_alpha   90.00
_cell.angle_beta   90.00
_cell.angle_gamma   90.00
#
_symmetry.space_group_name_H-M   'P 1'
#
loop_
_entity.id
_entity.type
_entity.pdbx_description
1 polymer ?
#
loop_
_entity_poly.entity_id
_entity_poly.type
_entity_poly.pdbx_seq_one_letter_code
_entity_poly.pdbx_strand_id
1 'polypeptide(L)' 'MILHDWRSIEEEQLNPLLGRKVIHTRRMTVARLRLSKGAVVPVHRHANEQITTLESGSLR' A
#
# COMPACT_ATOMS: atom_id res chain seq x y z
N MET A 1 1.22 -19.73 -13.30
CA MET A 1 0.91 -18.31 -13.00
C MET A 1 0.45 -18.25 -11.55
N ILE A 2 1.08 -17.42 -10.71
CA ILE A 2 0.67 -17.27 -9.31
C ILE A 2 -0.39 -16.17 -9.27
N LEU A 3 -1.56 -16.50 -8.73
CA LEU A 3 -2.65 -15.55 -8.51
C LEU A 3 -2.74 -15.26 -7.02
N HIS A 4 -2.87 -13.98 -6.68
CA HIS A 4 -3.05 -13.53 -5.31
C HIS A 4 -4.49 -13.04 -5.11
N ASP A 5 -5.12 -13.46 -4.01
CA ASP A 5 -6.42 -12.93 -3.57
C ASP A 5 -6.20 -11.87 -2.48
N TRP A 6 -6.61 -10.63 -2.74
CA TRP A 6 -6.50 -9.55 -1.76
C TRP A 6 -7.22 -9.83 -0.44
N ARG A 7 -8.22 -10.71 -0.45
CA ARG A 7 -8.97 -11.10 0.76
C ARG A 7 -8.16 -12.02 1.67
N SER A 8 -7.23 -12.80 1.12
CA SER A 8 -6.40 -13.72 1.89
C SER A 8 -5.08 -13.11 2.38
N ILE A 9 -4.69 -11.95 1.85
CA ILE A 9 -3.50 -11.23 2.31
C ILE A 9 -3.82 -10.50 3.62
N GLU A 10 -3.01 -10.74 4.65
CA GLU A 10 -3.10 -10.05 5.94
C GLU A 10 -2.82 -8.56 5.77
N GLU A 11 -3.57 -7.72 6.50
CA GLU A 11 -3.27 -6.30 6.58
C GLU A 11 -2.26 -6.05 7.70
N GLU A 12 -1.05 -5.69 7.32
CA GLU A 12 0.00 -5.25 8.23
C GLU A 12 -0.36 -3.84 8.78
N GLN A 13 -0.48 -3.72 10.09
CA GLN A 13 -0.64 -2.43 10.75
C GLN A 13 0.72 -1.73 10.86
N LEU A 14 0.88 -0.58 10.19
CA LEU A 14 2.13 0.19 10.26
C LEU A 14 2.11 1.24 11.38
N ASN A 15 0.97 1.90 11.54
CA ASN A 15 0.69 2.84 12.63
C ASN A 15 -0.83 2.97 12.79
N PRO A 16 -1.39 3.55 13.86
CA PRO A 16 -2.84 3.56 14.11
C PRO A 16 -3.73 4.03 12.95
N LEU A 17 -3.21 4.85 12.03
CA LEU A 17 -3.96 5.43 10.91
C LEU A 17 -3.62 4.82 9.54
N LEU A 18 -2.63 3.92 9.46
CA LEU A 18 -2.15 3.31 8.23
C LEU A 18 -1.98 1.80 8.40
N GLY A 19 -2.66 1.06 7.52
CA GLY A 19 -2.40 -0.36 7.29
C GLY A 19 -2.09 -0.63 5.82
N ARG A 20 -1.48 -1.78 5.53
CA ARG A 20 -1.20 -2.20 4.16
C ARG A 20 -1.33 -3.70 3.97
N LYS A 21 -1.78 -4.10 2.78
CA LYS A 21 -1.62 -5.46 2.25
C LYS A 21 -0.52 -5.43 1.21
N VAL A 22 0.44 -6.35 1.27
CA VAL A 22 1.63 -6.29 0.41
C VAL A 22 1.89 -7.61 -0.29
N ILE A 23 2.28 -7.52 -1.56
CA ILE A 23 2.83 -8.63 -2.34
C ILE A 23 4.23 -8.22 -2.78
N HIS A 24 5.22 -8.99 -2.37
CA HIS A 24 6.59 -8.86 -2.86
C HIS A 24 6.84 -9.86 -3.98
N THR A 25 7.30 -9.35 -5.12
CA THR A 25 7.79 -10.16 -6.23
C THR A 25 9.30 -9.96 -6.36
N ARG A 26 9.92 -10.65 -7.32
CA ARG A 26 11.37 -10.53 -7.55
C ARG A 26 11.85 -9.10 -7.88
N ARG A 27 11.01 -8.27 -8.50
CA ARG A 27 11.41 -6.94 -9.03
C ARG A 27 10.46 -5.81 -8.70
N MET A 28 9.35 -6.10 -8.03
CA MET A 28 8.31 -5.11 -7.74
C MET A 28 7.64 -5.45 -6.42
N THR A 29 7.27 -4.41 -5.69
CA THR A 29 6.35 -4.51 -4.56
C THR A 29 5.03 -3.90 -4.98
N VAL A 30 3.93 -4.63 -4.75
CA VAL A 30 2.57 -4.11 -4.93
C VAL A 30 1.94 -4.01 -3.56
N ALA A 31 1.49 -2.81 -3.20
CA ALA A 31 0.86 -2.55 -1.91
C ALA A 31 -0.53 -1.94 -2.11
N ARG A 32 -1.51 -2.42 -1.34
CA ARG A 32 -2.81 -1.78 -1.16
C ARG A 32 -2.85 -1.17 0.22
N LEU A 33 -2.95 0.16 0.29
CA LEU A 33 -2.88 0.91 1.54
C LEU A 33 -4.29 1.27 2.01
N ARG A 34 -4.52 1.15 3.32
CA ARG A 34 -5.66 1.74 4.01
C ARG A 34 -5.18 2.97 4.77
N LEU A 35 -5.66 4.14 4.36
CA LEU A 35 -5.36 5.41 5.00
C LEU A 35 -6.62 5.94 5.69
N SER A 36 -6.61 5.95 7.03
CA SER A 36 -7.67 6.60 7.82
C SER A 36 -7.62 8.12 7.67
N LYS A 37 -8.74 8.80 7.94
CA LYS A 37 -8.79 10.27 7.99
C LYS A 37 -7.69 10.80 8.92
N GLY A 38 -6.90 11.76 8.43
CA GLY A 38 -5.78 12.35 9.17
C GLY A 38 -4.47 11.55 9.09
N ALA A 39 -4.43 10.42 8.38
CA ALA A 39 -3.17 9.73 8.09
C ALA A 39 -2.23 10.65 7.29
N VAL A 40 -0.96 10.68 7.67
CA VAL A 40 0.09 11.41 6.97
C VAL A 40 1.15 10.43 6.51
N VAL A 41 1.49 10.49 5.23
CA VAL A 41 2.63 9.78 4.66
C VAL A 41 3.76 10.79 4.48
N PRO A 42 4.87 10.68 5.23
CA PRO A 42 5.99 11.61 5.09
C PRO A 42 6.60 11.55 3.69
N VAL A 43 7.05 12.70 3.20
CA VAL A 43 7.78 12.80 1.93
C VAL A 43 9.08 12.01 2.05
N HIS A 44 9.35 11.17 1.05
CA HIS A 44 10.57 10.37 0.96
C HIS A 44 10.86 10.03 -0.51
N ARG A 45 12.03 9.43 -0.79
CA ARG A 45 12.47 9.05 -2.14
C ARG A 45 13.08 7.66 -2.16
N HIS A 46 12.93 6.99 -3.30
CA HIS A 46 13.53 5.70 -3.60
C HIS A 46 14.21 5.77 -4.97
N ALA A 47 15.14 4.85 -5.23
CA ALA A 47 15.70 4.67 -6.58
C ALA A 47 14.70 4.01 -7.55
N ASN A 48 13.73 3.26 -7.02
CA ASN A 48 12.68 2.61 -7.79
C ASN A 48 11.54 3.58 -8.07
N GLU A 49 10.96 3.49 -9.26
CA GLU A 49 9.74 4.24 -9.62
C GLU A 49 8.55 3.79 -8.77
N GLN A 50 7.69 4.75 -8.42
CA GLN A 50 6.45 4.50 -7.69
C GLN A 50 5.27 5.08 -8.47
N ILE A 51 4.25 4.26 -8.68
CA ILE A 51 2.96 4.67 -9.23
C ILE A 51 1.91 4.49 -8.13
N THR A 52 1.01 5.45 -7.98
CA THR A 52 -0.05 5.40 -6.97
C THR A 52 -1.39 5.73 -7.63
N THR A 53 -2.38 4.88 -7.36
CA THR A 53 -3.75 5.06 -7.84
C THR A 53 -4.69 5.09 -6.65
N LEU A 54 -5.62 6.05 -6.63
CA LEU A 54 -6.67 6.11 -5.62
C LEU A 54 -7.79 5.13 -6.02
N GLU A 55 -7.94 4.02 -5.29
CA GLU A 55 -9.02 3.06 -5.54
C GLU A 55 -10.37 3.55 -5.01
N SER A 56 -10.39 4.25 -3.87
CA SER A 56 -11.59 4.84 -3.29
C SER A 56 -11.25 5.95 -2.28
N GLY A 57 -12.23 6.81 -1.99
CA GLY A 57 -12.09 7.91 -1.03
C GLY A 57 -11.49 9.18 -1.64
N SER A 58 -10.66 9.88 -0.89
CA SER A 58 -9.95 11.08 -1.34
C SER A 58 -8.58 11.19 -0.67
N LEU A 59 -7.62 11.72 -1.42
CA LEU A 59 -6.27 12.05 -0.95
C LEU A 59 -5.94 13.48 -1.38
N ARG A 60 -5.02 14.12 -0.66
CA ARG A 60 -4.51 15.46 -0.94
C ARG A 60 -2.99 15.42 -1.02
#